data_AF-Q5B1X1-F1
#
_entry.id   AF-Q5B1X1-F1
#
_cell.length_a   1.000
_cell.length_b   1.000
_cell.length_c   1.000
_cell.angle_alpha   90.00
_cell.angle_beta   90.00
_cell.angle_gamma   90.00
#
_symmetry.space_group_name_H-M   'P 1'
#
loop_
_entity.id
_entity.type
_entity.pdbx_description
1 polymer ?
#
loop_
_entity_poly.entity_id
_entity_poly.type
_entity_poly.pdbx_seq_one_letter_code
_entity_poly.pdbx_strand_id
1 'polypeptide(L)'
;MISKQIQLLTALVAIAPSVLADCTLSLQFTLTQNPVVGGDNAYTCGATLDYGDGRKDTLDTECSHVAKDHCYNSQLPWRICVTTNWDLSDGYVDYAAEHRDFNEDGCTKDNWATISGQGATTKCTFPC
;
A
#
# COMPACT_ATOMS: atom_id res chain seq x y z
N MET A 1 -9.10 -42.36 44.91
CA MET A 1 -9.74 -41.82 43.70
C MET A 1 -9.45 -40.33 43.69
N ILE A 2 -8.63 -39.85 42.76
CA ILE A 2 -8.08 -38.48 42.75
C ILE A 2 -9.08 -37.56 42.04
N SER A 3 -9.62 -36.59 42.78
CA SER A 3 -10.52 -35.55 42.27
C SER A 3 -9.70 -34.53 41.45
N LYS A 4 -9.96 -34.46 40.14
CA LYS A 4 -9.32 -33.48 39.25
C LYS A 4 -10.03 -32.14 39.38
N GLN A 5 -9.34 -31.14 39.91
CA GLN A 5 -9.77 -29.74 39.84
C GLN A 5 -9.75 -29.27 38.39
N ILE A 6 -10.90 -28.78 37.91
CA ILE A 6 -11.06 -28.13 36.62
C ILE A 6 -10.66 -26.66 36.80
N GLN A 7 -9.49 -26.27 36.25
CA GLN A 7 -9.09 -24.88 36.14
C GLN A 7 -9.81 -24.25 34.94
N LEU A 8 -10.85 -23.47 35.22
CA LEU A 8 -11.47 -22.58 34.25
C LEU A 8 -10.58 -21.35 34.08
N LEU A 9 -9.73 -21.33 33.04
CA LEU A 9 -9.10 -20.11 32.56
C LEU A 9 -10.14 -19.32 31.75
N THR A 10 -10.70 -18.28 32.35
CA THR A 10 -11.52 -17.29 31.65
C THR A 10 -10.58 -16.39 30.85
N ALA A 11 -10.43 -16.65 29.55
CA ALA A 11 -9.75 -15.72 28.65
C ALA A 11 -10.65 -14.48 28.45
N LEU A 12 -10.30 -13.36 29.08
CA LEU A 12 -10.86 -12.06 28.69
C LEU A 12 -10.23 -11.67 27.36
N VAL A 13 -10.96 -11.86 26.27
CA VAL A 13 -10.66 -11.19 25.00
C VAL A 13 -10.99 -9.71 25.22
N ALA A 14 -9.97 -8.89 25.39
CA ALA A 14 -10.12 -7.44 25.40
C ALA A 14 -10.58 -7.00 24.01
N ILE A 15 -11.88 -6.69 23.88
CA ILE A 15 -12.41 -5.97 22.73
C ILE A 15 -11.98 -4.51 22.93
N ALA A 16 -10.74 -4.21 22.55
CA ALA A 16 -10.34 -2.81 22.39
C ALA A 16 -11.30 -2.19 21.35
N PRO A 17 -11.76 -0.94 21.53
CA PRO A 17 -12.52 -0.26 20.50
C PRO A 17 -11.65 -0.24 19.26
N SER A 18 -12.12 -0.93 18.22
CA SER A 18 -11.58 -0.83 16.87
C SER A 18 -11.80 0.62 16.44
N VAL A 19 -10.84 1.49 16.76
CA VAL A 19 -10.62 2.67 15.94
C VAL A 19 -10.38 2.06 14.57
N LEU A 20 -11.34 2.21 13.66
CA LEU A 20 -11.17 1.83 12.27
C LEU A 20 -9.90 2.54 11.82
N ALA A 21 -8.79 1.80 11.75
CA ALA A 21 -7.54 2.35 11.30
C ALA A 21 -7.71 2.64 9.80
N ASP A 22 -7.27 3.81 9.37
CA ASP A 22 -7.24 4.09 7.94
C ASP A 22 -6.01 3.42 7.33
N CYS A 23 -6.26 2.61 6.32
CA CYS A 23 -5.25 2.00 5.47
C CYS A 23 -4.73 3.03 4.47
N THR A 24 -3.43 3.02 4.18
CA THR A 24 -2.83 3.88 3.15
C THR A 24 -2.07 3.03 2.14
N LEU A 25 -2.60 2.96 0.93
CA LEU A 25 -1.89 2.42 -0.24
C LEU A 25 -0.91 3.49 -0.74
N SER A 26 0.33 3.12 -1.01
CA SER A 26 1.30 3.96 -1.71
C SER A 26 1.85 3.23 -2.93
N LEU A 27 1.70 3.84 -4.10
CA LEU A 27 2.32 3.45 -5.36
C LEU A 27 3.45 4.42 -5.65
N GLN A 28 4.62 3.91 -6.01
CA GLN A 28 5.77 4.76 -6.33
C GLN A 28 6.59 4.20 -7.48
N PHE A 29 7.22 5.10 -8.23
CA PHE A 29 8.31 4.75 -9.13
C PHE A 29 9.49 5.70 -8.92
N THR A 30 10.68 5.23 -9.27
CA THR A 30 11.88 6.06 -9.33
C THR A 30 12.69 5.66 -10.55
N LEU A 31 13.16 6.67 -11.28
CA LEU A 31 14.12 6.53 -12.35
C LEU A 31 15.36 7.33 -11.96
N THR A 32 16.45 6.65 -11.58
CA THR A 32 17.72 7.30 -11.26
C THR A 32 18.61 7.39 -12.49
N GLN A 33 19.44 8.43 -12.53
CA GLN A 33 20.44 8.65 -13.57
C GLN A 33 21.76 9.09 -12.94
N ASN A 34 22.89 8.71 -13.52
CA ASN A 34 24.19 9.23 -13.10
C ASN A 34 24.50 10.53 -13.87
N PRO A 35 24.47 11.71 -13.23
CA PRO A 35 24.59 12.97 -13.93
C PRO A 35 26.04 13.31 -14.35
N VAL A 36 27.04 12.58 -13.86
CA VAL A 36 28.46 12.93 -14.04
C VAL A 36 29.14 12.10 -15.12
N VAL A 37 28.98 10.77 -15.07
CA VAL A 37 29.72 9.85 -15.95
C VAL A 37 28.85 9.22 -17.03
N GLY A 38 27.52 9.44 -16.99
CA GLY A 38 26.58 8.60 -17.72
C GLY A 38 26.60 7.15 -17.21
N GLY A 39 25.56 6.38 -17.49
CA GLY A 39 25.46 4.99 -17.04
C GLY A 39 24.05 4.46 -17.09
N ASP A 40 23.88 3.22 -16.66
CA ASP A 40 22.57 2.57 -16.64
C ASP A 40 21.62 3.30 -15.69
N ASN A 41 20.44 3.62 -16.20
CA ASN A 41 19.36 4.17 -15.39
C ASN A 41 18.73 3.03 -14.58
N ALA A 42 18.49 3.24 -13.29
CA ALA A 42 17.72 2.28 -12.51
C ALA A 42 16.26 2.71 -12.47
N TYR A 43 15.37 1.86 -13.00
CA TYR A 43 13.93 2.02 -12.87
C TYR A 43 13.40 1.06 -11.81
N THR A 44 12.83 1.59 -10.74
CA THR A 44 12.27 0.83 -9.63
C THR A 44 10.85 1.25 -9.34
N CYS A 45 10.03 0.31 -8.88
CA CYS A 45 8.65 0.56 -8.49
C CYS A 45 8.34 -0.08 -7.13
N GLY A 46 7.27 0.38 -6.50
CA GLY A 46 6.76 -0.21 -5.27
C GLY A 46 5.29 0.05 -5.07
N ALA A 47 4.55 -1.00 -4.72
CA ALA A 47 3.23 -0.93 -4.13
C ALA A 47 3.34 -1.35 -2.67
N THR A 48 2.92 -0.48 -1.75
CA THR A 48 2.98 -0.73 -0.30
C THR A 48 1.68 -0.39 0.37
N LEU A 49 1.38 -1.06 1.48
CA LEU A 49 0.18 -0.82 2.27
C LEU A 49 0.55 -0.62 3.73
N ASP A 50 0.18 0.53 4.28
CA ASP A 50 0.20 0.79 5.72
C ASP A 50 -1.20 0.51 6.27
N TYR A 51 -1.32 -0.34 7.29
CA TYR A 51 -2.61 -0.73 7.87
C TYR A 51 -3.11 0.26 8.94
N GLY A 52 -2.36 1.33 9.21
CA GLY A 52 -2.70 2.34 10.23
C GLY A 52 -2.54 1.86 11.68
N ASP A 53 -2.35 0.55 11.90
CA ASP A 53 -2.08 -0.08 13.20
C ASP A 53 -0.59 -0.33 13.46
N GLY A 54 0.28 0.21 12.60
CA GLY A 54 1.73 0.04 12.64
C GLY A 54 2.26 -1.12 11.82
N ARG A 55 1.40 -2.01 11.29
CA ARG A 55 1.80 -3.01 10.28
C ARG A 55 1.98 -2.34 8.92
N LYS A 56 2.92 -2.87 8.13
CA LYS A 56 3.19 -2.45 6.75
C LYS A 56 3.57 -3.64 5.89
N ASP A 57 3.05 -3.68 4.67
CA ASP A 57 3.40 -4.68 3.67
C ASP A 57 3.93 -4.05 2.39
N THR A 58 4.89 -4.75 1.77
CA THR A 58 5.21 -4.55 0.35
C THR A 58 4.35 -5.51 -0.44
N LEU A 59 3.42 -4.95 -1.21
CA LEU A 59 2.49 -5.72 -2.04
C LEU A 59 3.19 -6.22 -3.32
N ASP A 60 4.02 -5.37 -3.93
CA ASP A 60 4.81 -5.70 -5.11
C ASP A 60 5.94 -4.68 -5.34
N THR A 61 6.96 -5.09 -6.09
CA THR A 61 8.04 -4.24 -6.60
C THR A 61 8.24 -4.38 -8.12
N GLU A 62 7.50 -5.27 -8.77
CA GLU A 62 7.55 -5.44 -10.22
C GLU A 62 6.81 -4.28 -10.92
N CYS A 63 7.55 -3.46 -11.67
CA CYS A 63 6.97 -2.30 -12.36
C CYS A 63 5.87 -2.65 -13.37
N SER A 64 5.88 -3.87 -13.92
CA SER A 64 4.84 -4.34 -14.85
C SER A 64 3.47 -4.48 -14.16
N HIS A 65 3.46 -4.69 -12.84
CA HIS A 65 2.27 -4.77 -12.00
C HIS A 65 1.95 -3.43 -11.34
N VAL A 66 2.95 -2.73 -10.79
CA VAL A 66 2.75 -1.47 -10.06
C VAL A 66 2.23 -0.34 -10.96
N ALA A 67 2.70 -0.27 -12.20
CA ALA A 67 2.44 0.85 -13.11
C ALA A 67 1.34 0.54 -14.16
N LYS A 68 0.49 -0.45 -13.86
CA LYS A 68 -0.62 -0.94 -14.68
C LYS A 68 -1.71 -1.54 -13.80
N ASP A 69 -2.74 -2.07 -14.46
CA ASP A 69 -3.85 -2.75 -13.81
C ASP A 69 -3.38 -4.02 -13.10
N HIS A 70 -3.53 -4.07 -11.78
CA HIS A 70 -3.14 -5.21 -10.98
C HIS A 70 -3.90 -5.31 -9.65
N CYS A 71 -4.14 -6.53 -9.18
CA CYS A 71 -4.80 -6.79 -7.92
C CYS A 71 -3.86 -7.50 -6.93
N TYR A 72 -3.59 -6.86 -5.81
CA TYR A 72 -2.71 -7.35 -4.76
C TYR A 72 -3.47 -8.14 -3.70
N ASN A 73 -2.83 -9.17 -3.17
CA ASN A 73 -3.25 -9.77 -1.91
C ASN A 73 -2.61 -8.98 -0.76
N SER A 74 -3.36 -8.77 0.31
CA SER A 74 -2.87 -8.15 1.54
C SER A 74 -3.39 -8.94 2.75
N GLN A 75 -3.13 -8.45 3.96
CA GLN A 75 -3.66 -9.03 5.19
C GLN A 75 -5.12 -8.62 5.46
N LEU A 76 -5.74 -7.89 4.54
CA LEU A 76 -7.14 -7.50 4.63
C LEU A 76 -8.03 -8.57 3.99
N PRO A 77 -9.33 -8.63 4.34
CA PRO A 77 -10.21 -9.72 3.90
C PRO A 77 -10.56 -9.67 2.41
N TRP A 78 -10.17 -8.61 1.71
CA TRP A 78 -10.41 -8.36 0.29
C TRP A 78 -9.08 -8.16 -0.44
N ARG A 79 -9.14 -7.98 -1.76
CA ARG A 79 -7.98 -7.59 -2.58
C ARG A 79 -7.97 -6.08 -2.79
N ILE A 80 -6.79 -5.55 -3.05
CA ILE A 80 -6.61 -4.16 -3.49
C ILE A 80 -6.33 -4.19 -4.97
N CYS A 81 -7.24 -3.67 -5.79
CA CYS A 81 -7.09 -3.62 -7.23
C CYS A 81 -6.80 -2.19 -7.65
N VAL A 82 -5.71 -2.00 -8.38
CA VAL A 82 -5.29 -0.70 -8.90
C VAL A 82 -5.44 -0.71 -10.41
N THR A 83 -5.93 0.38 -10.96
CA THR A 83 -5.85 0.71 -12.39
C THR A 83 -5.08 2.02 -12.47
N THR A 84 -3.98 2.07 -13.23
CA THR A 84 -3.13 3.26 -13.28
C THR A 84 -2.28 3.32 -14.55
N ASN A 85 -1.58 4.43 -14.75
CA ASN A 85 -0.64 4.67 -15.83
C ASN A 85 0.82 4.54 -15.38
N TRP A 86 1.73 4.58 -16.35
CA TRP A 86 3.15 4.33 -16.14
C TRP A 86 3.86 5.31 -15.18
N ASP A 87 3.31 6.52 -15.01
CA ASP A 87 3.81 7.55 -14.11
C ASP A 87 2.99 7.66 -12.81
N LEU A 88 2.06 6.73 -12.59
CA LEU A 88 1.22 6.58 -11.39
C LEU A 88 0.36 7.81 -11.08
N SER A 89 0.23 8.74 -12.03
CA SER A 89 -0.39 10.05 -11.82
C SER A 89 -1.91 10.02 -11.94
N ASP A 90 -2.48 8.97 -12.52
CA ASP A 90 -3.91 8.87 -12.78
C ASP A 90 -4.42 7.43 -12.59
N GLY A 91 -5.75 7.30 -12.47
CA GLY A 91 -6.42 6.03 -12.25
C GLY A 91 -7.11 5.95 -10.90
N TYR A 92 -7.26 4.74 -10.38
CA TYR A 92 -8.07 4.47 -9.20
C TYR A 92 -7.64 3.21 -8.46
N VAL A 93 -8.13 3.09 -7.22
CA VAL A 93 -8.05 1.87 -6.41
C VAL A 93 -9.44 1.38 -6.03
N ASP A 94 -9.70 0.11 -6.30
CA ASP A 94 -10.85 -0.63 -5.78
C ASP A 94 -10.43 -1.44 -4.55
N TYR A 95 -11.24 -1.34 -3.49
CA TYR A 95 -11.05 -2.09 -2.24
C TYR A 95 -12.42 -2.45 -1.69
N ALA A 96 -12.59 -3.69 -1.20
CA ALA A 96 -13.91 -4.20 -0.82
C ALA A 96 -14.95 -4.07 -1.96
N ALA A 97 -15.99 -3.26 -1.74
CA ALA A 97 -17.00 -2.87 -2.72
C ALA A 97 -16.92 -1.37 -3.07
N GLU A 98 -15.86 -0.70 -2.64
CA GLU A 98 -15.63 0.73 -2.78
C GLU A 98 -14.62 1.01 -3.89
N HIS A 99 -14.69 2.23 -4.41
CA HIS A 99 -13.84 2.76 -5.45
C HIS A 99 -13.30 4.11 -5.00
N ARG A 100 -12.02 4.39 -5.28
CA ARG A 100 -11.40 5.69 -5.01
C ARG A 100 -10.52 6.13 -6.17
N ASP A 101 -10.92 7.22 -6.81
CA ASP A 101 -10.15 7.85 -7.87
C ASP A 101 -8.95 8.60 -7.29
N PHE A 102 -7.82 8.58 -7.99
CA PHE A 102 -6.60 9.24 -7.53
C PHE A 102 -6.72 10.77 -7.51
N ASN A 103 -7.72 11.34 -8.19
CA ASN A 103 -8.01 12.77 -8.25
C ASN A 103 -9.08 13.21 -7.23
N GLU A 104 -9.59 12.29 -6.41
CA GLU A 104 -10.58 12.58 -5.36
C GLU A 104 -9.91 12.78 -3.99
N ASP A 105 -10.70 13.32 -3.05
CA ASP A 105 -10.27 13.49 -1.67
C ASP A 105 -9.81 12.17 -1.05
N GLY A 106 -8.78 12.24 -0.21
CA GLY A 106 -8.15 11.06 0.40
C GLY A 106 -7.03 10.44 -0.46
N CYS A 107 -6.78 10.96 -1.66
CA CYS A 107 -5.57 10.68 -2.43
C CYS A 107 -4.65 11.91 -2.51
N THR A 108 -3.34 11.67 -2.51
CA THR A 108 -2.30 12.68 -2.67
C THR A 108 -1.27 12.19 -3.68
N LYS A 109 -0.70 13.14 -4.42
CA LYS A 109 0.32 12.89 -5.42
C LYS A 109 1.52 13.77 -5.12
N ASP A 110 2.69 13.17 -5.18
CA ASP A 110 3.96 13.86 -5.07
C ASP A 110 4.85 13.45 -6.24
N ASN A 111 5.60 14.40 -6.78
CA ASN A 111 6.53 14.14 -7.87
C ASN A 111 7.79 14.99 -7.70
N TRP A 112 8.89 14.49 -8.27
CA TRP A 112 10.14 15.22 -8.27
C TRP A 112 10.93 14.89 -9.53
N ALA A 113 11.73 15.86 -9.96
CA ALA A 113 12.69 15.71 -11.03
C ALA A 113 13.93 16.56 -10.72
N THR A 114 15.11 15.97 -10.86
CA THR A 114 16.40 16.62 -10.69
C THR A 114 17.37 16.12 -11.76
N ILE A 115 18.59 16.65 -11.76
CA ILE A 115 19.66 16.13 -12.63
C ILE A 115 19.98 14.65 -12.36
N SER A 116 19.69 14.15 -11.15
CA SER A 116 19.96 12.78 -10.74
C SER A 116 18.82 11.81 -11.04
N GLY A 117 17.72 12.26 -11.63
CA GLY A 117 16.58 11.42 -11.98
C GLY A 117 15.22 12.03 -11.67
N GLN A 118 14.20 11.18 -11.63
CA GLN A 118 12.81 11.56 -11.34
C GLN A 118 12.07 10.46 -10.59
N GLY A 119 10.94 10.82 -9.99
CA GLY A 119 10.03 9.86 -9.38
C GLY A 119 8.67 10.46 -9.12
N ALA A 120 7.70 9.59 -8.88
CA ALA A 120 6.38 9.97 -8.43
C ALA A 120 5.89 9.01 -7.36
N THR A 121 4.97 9.49 -6.53
CA THR A 121 4.28 8.69 -5.54
C THR A 121 2.82 9.13 -5.49
N THR A 122 1.92 8.15 -5.58
CA THR A 122 0.49 8.33 -5.34
C THR A 122 0.10 7.57 -4.09
N LYS A 123 -0.52 8.26 -3.15
CA LYS A 123 -0.98 7.68 -1.89
C LYS A 123 -2.48 7.86 -1.76
N CYS A 124 -3.19 6.80 -1.43
CA CYS A 124 -4.62 6.84 -1.18
C CYS A 124 -4.94 6.22 0.17
N THR A 125 -5.68 6.96 0.98
CA THR A 125 -6.11 6.58 2.32
C THR A 125 -7.59 6.19 2.30
N PHE A 126 -7.91 5.05 2.91
CA PHE A 126 -9.25 4.48 2.95
C PHE A 126 -9.45 3.61 4.19
N PRO A 127 -10.70 3.33 4.60
CA PRO A 127 -10.94 2.44 5.73
C PRO A 127 -10.35 1.03 5.49
N CYS A 128 -9.63 0.51 6.47
CA CYS A 128 -9.43 -0.92 6.61
C CYS A 128 -10.76 -1.60 7.04
#